data_AF-A0A2N1RV22-F1
#
_entry.id   AF-A0A2N1RV22-F1
#
_cell.length_a   1.000
_cell.length_b   1.000
_cell.length_c   1.000
_cell.angle_alpha   90.00
_cell.angle_beta   90.00
_cell.angle_gamma   90.00
#
_symmetry.space_group_name_H-M   'P 1'
#
loop_
_entity.id
_entity.type
_entity.pdbx_description
1 polymer ?
#
loop_
_entity_poly.entity_id
_entity_poly.type
_entity_poly.pdbx_seq_one_letter_code
_entity_poly.pdbx_strand_id
1 'polypeptide(L)'
;MKLYFFLIIFILSITSCSQKELKKETIIKEPVKETVVNSENVSVGWSDKDTYTVMVVSDNLEKAKEKARHKIIQDIVKVRMMNESRFTDISKINSEFDKPMKNGKVISEKRVENGIEIYYQIQDVGLKEKFEKK
;
A
#
# COMPACT_ATOMS: atom_id res chain seq x y z
N MET A 1 32.99 13.92 55.61
CA MET A 1 31.74 13.26 56.04
C MET A 1 30.64 13.88 55.18
N LYS A 2 30.32 13.35 54.00
CA LYS A 2 29.36 12.25 53.78
C LYS A 2 28.16 12.33 54.74
N LEU A 3 26.97 12.31 54.15
CA LEU A 3 25.67 11.94 54.74
C LEU A 3 24.66 13.09 54.99
N TYR A 4 24.24 13.82 53.95
CA TYR A 4 22.84 14.27 53.78
C TYR A 4 22.51 14.27 52.28
N PHE A 5 22.73 13.10 51.70
CA PHE A 5 22.15 12.64 50.45
C PHE A 5 20.75 12.14 50.83
N PHE A 6 19.74 12.50 50.05
CA PHE A 6 18.32 12.10 50.16
C PHE A 6 17.42 12.83 51.18
N LEU A 7 16.23 13.15 50.65
CA LEU A 7 15.02 13.70 51.26
C LEU A 7 14.96 15.21 51.48
N ILE A 8 13.86 15.79 50.96
CA ILE A 8 13.39 17.18 51.07
C ILE A 8 13.92 18.10 49.97
N ILE A 9 13.32 17.99 48.77
CA ILE A 9 12.65 19.07 48.02
C ILE A 9 11.91 18.35 46.89
N PHE A 10 10.80 17.72 47.27
CA PHE A 10 9.65 17.59 46.40
C PHE A 10 8.89 18.91 46.52
N ILE A 11 8.19 19.31 45.46
CA ILE A 11 7.24 20.44 45.36
C ILE A 11 7.84 21.77 44.83
N LEU A 12 7.19 22.27 43.78
CA LEU A 12 7.29 23.58 43.09
C LEU A 12 8.34 23.74 41.99
N SER A 13 7.98 23.38 40.74
CA SER A 13 7.64 24.40 39.71
C SER A 13 7.12 23.76 38.42
N ILE A 14 5.79 23.75 38.36
CA ILE A 14 4.90 23.79 37.22
C ILE A 14 5.44 24.57 36.01
N THR A 15 5.42 23.91 34.86
CA THR A 15 4.91 24.35 33.54
C THR A 15 5.10 25.82 33.14
N SER A 16 5.98 26.06 32.17
CA SER A 16 5.82 27.13 31.19
C SER A 16 6.58 26.78 29.92
N CYS A 17 5.90 26.14 28.97
CA CYS A 17 6.30 26.22 27.57
C CYS A 17 5.24 27.03 26.83
N SER A 18 5.75 28.07 26.19
CA SER A 18 5.09 29.22 25.60
C SER A 18 4.08 28.82 24.52
N GLN A 19 2.84 29.27 24.69
CA GLN A 19 1.77 29.22 23.72
C GLN A 19 1.96 30.37 22.72
N LYS A 20 2.27 30.03 21.46
CA LYS A 20 2.15 30.96 20.32
C LYS A 20 0.90 30.59 19.54
N GLU A 21 -0.12 31.44 19.66
CA GLU A 21 -1.32 31.38 18.83
C GLU A 21 -1.00 31.80 17.39
N LEU A 22 -1.47 31.00 16.43
CA LEU A 22 -1.60 31.42 15.04
C LEU A 22 -2.93 30.91 14.51
N LYS A 23 -3.92 31.81 14.64
CA LYS A 23 -5.06 32.10 13.76
C LYS A 23 -5.73 30.93 13.03
N LYS A 24 -6.94 30.64 13.51
CA LYS A 24 -8.05 29.89 12.91
C LYS A 24 -8.34 30.33 11.46
N GLU A 25 -8.18 29.41 10.51
CA GLU A 25 -9.02 29.32 9.31
C GLU A 25 -9.64 27.91 9.27
N THR A 26 -10.94 27.89 9.52
CA THR A 26 -11.79 26.70 9.40
C THR A 26 -12.02 26.43 7.92
N ILE A 27 -11.19 25.58 7.32
CA ILE A 27 -11.54 24.87 6.08
C ILE A 27 -11.98 23.48 6.51
N ILE A 28 -13.29 23.24 6.41
CA ILE A 28 -13.92 21.93 6.56
C ILE A 28 -13.25 21.02 5.53
N LYS A 29 -12.28 20.19 5.97
CA LYS A 29 -11.83 19.06 5.16
C LYS A 29 -12.89 18.00 5.30
N GLU A 30 -13.69 17.83 4.25
CA GLU A 30 -14.54 16.66 4.05
C GLU A 30 -13.76 15.38 4.41
N PRO A 31 -14.38 14.41 5.10
CA PRO A 31 -13.76 13.11 5.29
C PRO A 31 -13.43 12.54 3.92
N VAL A 32 -12.16 12.18 3.71
CA VAL A 32 -11.67 11.47 2.54
C VAL A 32 -12.61 10.29 2.29
N LYS A 33 -13.35 10.37 1.19
CA LYS A 33 -14.35 9.42 0.77
C LYS A 33 -13.66 8.07 0.55
N GLU A 34 -13.72 7.19 1.54
CA GLU A 34 -13.46 5.76 1.39
C GLU A 34 -14.35 5.28 0.24
N THR A 35 -13.73 4.94 -0.88
CA THR A 35 -14.47 4.31 -1.98
C THR A 35 -14.63 2.84 -1.58
N VAL A 36 -15.58 2.57 -0.70
CA VAL A 36 -16.09 1.24 -0.42
C VAL A 36 -16.83 0.80 -1.68
N VAL A 37 -16.09 0.27 -2.65
CA VAL A 37 -16.70 -0.50 -3.74
C VAL A 37 -17.12 -1.82 -3.11
N ASN A 38 -18.42 -2.10 -3.15
CA ASN A 38 -19.02 -3.35 -2.71
C ASN A 38 -18.20 -4.53 -3.26
N SER A 39 -17.59 -5.34 -2.38
CA SER A 39 -16.64 -6.40 -2.72
C SER A 39 -17.24 -7.50 -3.60
N GLU A 40 -18.57 -7.55 -3.71
CA GLU A 40 -19.32 -8.61 -4.40
C GLU A 40 -19.09 -8.67 -5.92
N ASN A 41 -18.49 -7.65 -6.54
CA ASN A 41 -18.28 -7.61 -8.00
C ASN A 41 -16.82 -7.42 -8.44
N VAL A 42 -15.83 -7.63 -7.56
CA VAL A 42 -14.42 -7.47 -7.94
C VAL A 42 -13.82 -8.81 -8.39
N SER A 43 -13.41 -8.88 -9.66
CA SER A 43 -12.76 -10.06 -10.23
C SER A 43 -11.23 -10.00 -10.14
N VAL A 44 -10.59 -11.17 -10.00
CA VAL A 44 -9.14 -11.34 -10.05
C VAL A 44 -8.71 -11.66 -11.48
N GLY A 45 -7.57 -11.13 -11.90
CA GLY A 45 -7.01 -11.31 -13.24
C GLY A 45 -7.26 -10.11 -14.15
N TRP A 46 -7.36 -10.37 -15.45
CA TRP A 46 -7.62 -9.36 -16.47
C TRP A 46 -9.09 -8.96 -16.48
N SER A 47 -9.37 -7.67 -16.30
CA SER A 47 -10.70 -7.12 -16.60
C SER A 47 -10.82 -6.62 -18.05
N ASP A 48 -9.68 -6.22 -18.62
CA ASP A 48 -9.52 -5.80 -20.02
C ASP A 48 -8.02 -5.93 -20.41
N LYS A 49 -7.62 -5.36 -21.54
CA LYS A 49 -6.23 -5.41 -22.04
C LYS A 49 -5.25 -4.51 -21.26
N ASP A 50 -5.76 -3.53 -20.53
CA ASP A 50 -4.98 -2.49 -19.87
C ASP A 50 -4.99 -2.63 -18.34
N THR A 51 -5.83 -3.52 -17.79
CA THR A 51 -6.12 -3.58 -16.35
C THR A 51 -5.98 -5.00 -15.79
N TYR A 52 -5.17 -5.15 -14.74
CA TYR A 52 -4.93 -6.41 -14.03
C TYR A 52 -5.16 -6.25 -12.53
N THR A 53 -5.88 -7.21 -11.92
CA THR A 53 -6.23 -7.18 -10.50
C THR A 53 -5.73 -8.44 -9.79
N VAL A 54 -5.12 -8.28 -8.61
CA VAL A 54 -4.77 -9.39 -7.71
C VAL A 54 -5.49 -9.24 -6.37
N MET A 55 -5.79 -10.38 -5.75
CA MET A 55 -6.28 -10.44 -4.38
C MET A 55 -5.18 -11.01 -3.47
N VAL A 56 -4.99 -10.37 -2.31
CA VAL A 56 -4.02 -10.80 -1.29
C VAL A 56 -4.54 -10.51 0.11
N VAL A 57 -4.08 -11.29 1.09
CA VAL A 57 -4.34 -11.08 2.52
C VAL A 57 -3.01 -10.83 3.24
N SER A 58 -2.98 -9.83 4.13
CA SER A 58 -1.81 -9.54 4.99
C SER A 58 -2.20 -8.83 6.30
N ASP A 59 -1.27 -8.75 7.26
CA ASP A 59 -1.51 -8.21 8.60
C ASP A 59 -2.01 -6.75 8.59
N ASN A 60 -1.59 -5.96 7.60
CA ASN A 60 -1.98 -4.57 7.44
C ASN A 60 -1.95 -4.14 5.97
N LEU A 61 -2.53 -2.97 5.69
CA LEU A 61 -2.70 -2.44 4.34
C LEU A 61 -1.37 -2.25 3.58
N GLU A 62 -0.33 -1.75 4.24
CA GLU A 62 0.96 -1.50 3.57
C GLU A 62 1.66 -2.79 3.18
N LYS A 63 1.68 -3.78 4.08
CA LYS A 63 2.17 -5.13 3.76
C LYS A 63 1.31 -5.80 2.68
N ALA A 64 0.00 -5.58 2.70
CA ALA A 64 -0.89 -6.11 1.67
C ALA A 64 -0.58 -5.51 0.29
N LYS A 65 -0.36 -4.19 0.18
CA LYS A 65 0.06 -3.53 -1.06
C LYS A 65 1.41 -4.06 -1.56
N GLU A 66 2.38 -4.25 -0.66
CA GLU A 66 3.68 -4.83 -1.01
C GLU A 66 3.53 -6.26 -1.53
N LYS A 67 2.76 -7.09 -0.82
CA LYS A 67 2.46 -8.47 -1.21
C LYS A 67 1.74 -8.53 -2.56
N ALA A 68 0.83 -7.59 -2.83
CA ALA A 68 0.16 -7.47 -4.13
C ALA A 68 1.15 -7.17 -5.26
N ARG A 69 2.06 -6.19 -5.08
CA ARG A 69 3.11 -5.89 -6.06
C ARG A 69 3.99 -7.11 -6.32
N HIS A 70 4.46 -7.78 -5.27
CA HIS A 70 5.24 -9.02 -5.42
C HIS A 70 4.48 -10.11 -6.16
N LYS A 71 3.19 -10.30 -5.83
CA LYS A 71 2.33 -11.27 -6.52
C LYS A 71 2.21 -10.96 -8.02
N ILE A 72 2.02 -9.70 -8.39
CA ILE A 72 1.94 -9.33 -9.81
C ILE A 72 3.26 -9.62 -10.52
N ILE A 73 4.41 -9.30 -9.93
CA ILE A 73 5.72 -9.64 -10.52
C ILE A 73 5.88 -11.15 -10.70
N GLN A 74 5.48 -11.95 -9.70
CA GLN A 74 5.49 -13.42 -9.81
C GLN A 74 4.59 -13.90 -10.96
N ASP A 75 3.39 -13.34 -11.08
CA ASP A 75 2.45 -13.67 -12.14
C ASP A 75 3.04 -13.30 -13.53
N ILE A 76 3.72 -12.16 -13.67
CA ILE A 76 4.44 -11.77 -14.92
C ILE A 76 5.52 -12.77 -15.25
N VAL A 77 6.41 -13.07 -14.30
CA VAL A 77 7.51 -14.02 -14.49
C VAL A 77 6.97 -15.37 -14.93
N LYS A 78 5.92 -15.87 -14.25
CA LYS A 78 5.28 -17.14 -14.58
C LYS A 78 4.73 -17.14 -16.01
N VAL A 79 3.99 -16.11 -16.40
CA VAL A 79 3.44 -15.99 -17.77
C VAL A 79 4.57 -15.97 -18.80
N ARG A 80 5.61 -15.16 -18.58
CA ARG A 80 6.75 -15.07 -19.51
C ARG A 80 7.52 -16.39 -19.62
N MET A 81 7.70 -17.12 -18.52
CA MET A 81 8.30 -18.45 -18.54
C MET A 81 7.47 -19.46 -19.33
N MET A 82 6.14 -19.46 -19.15
CA MET A 82 5.23 -20.32 -19.94
C MET A 82 5.23 -19.96 -21.43
N ASN A 83 5.50 -18.70 -21.76
CA ASN A 83 5.62 -18.22 -23.13
C ASN A 83 7.01 -18.43 -23.75
N GLU A 84 7.92 -19.14 -23.06
CA GLU A 84 9.32 -19.32 -23.48
C GLU A 84 10.04 -18.00 -23.75
N SER A 85 9.64 -16.96 -23.00
CA SER A 85 10.13 -15.62 -23.21
C SER A 85 11.59 -15.49 -22.84
N ARG A 86 12.34 -14.71 -23.61
CA ARG A 86 13.71 -14.29 -23.22
C ARG A 86 13.71 -13.16 -22.17
N PHE A 87 12.54 -12.63 -21.82
CA PHE A 87 12.37 -11.45 -20.97
C PHE A 87 11.95 -11.80 -19.53
N THR A 88 12.61 -12.78 -18.90
CA THR A 88 12.28 -13.30 -17.56
C THR A 88 13.10 -12.68 -16.42
N ASP A 89 14.07 -11.81 -16.73
CA ASP A 89 14.89 -11.10 -15.73
C ASP A 89 14.02 -10.19 -14.86
N ILE A 90 13.98 -10.48 -13.56
CA ILE A 90 13.17 -9.77 -12.56
C ILE A 90 13.54 -8.28 -12.49
N SER A 91 14.81 -7.91 -12.64
CA SER A 91 15.25 -6.51 -12.58
C SER A 91 14.72 -5.71 -13.78
N LYS A 92 14.68 -6.34 -14.95
CA LYS A 92 14.10 -5.74 -16.17
C LYS A 92 12.59 -5.65 -16.08
N ILE A 93 11.93 -6.69 -15.56
CA ILE A 93 10.48 -6.69 -15.31
C ILE A 93 10.12 -5.58 -14.32
N ASN A 94 10.82 -5.47 -13.20
CA ASN A 94 10.58 -4.39 -12.23
C ASN A 94 10.68 -3.01 -12.88
N SER A 95 11.68 -2.80 -13.74
CA SER A 95 11.85 -1.54 -14.46
C SER A 95 10.73 -1.28 -15.47
N GLU A 96 10.30 -2.31 -16.20
CA GLU A 96 9.23 -2.23 -17.21
C GLU A 96 7.86 -1.94 -16.59
N PHE A 97 7.61 -2.46 -15.38
CA PHE A 97 6.33 -2.33 -14.68
C PHE A 97 6.36 -1.30 -13.54
N ASP A 98 7.45 -0.52 -13.37
CA ASP A 98 7.57 0.46 -12.28
C ASP A 98 6.40 1.46 -12.26
N LYS A 99 6.03 1.99 -13.43
CA LYS A 99 4.92 2.94 -13.57
C LYS A 99 3.56 2.34 -13.16
N PRO A 100 3.09 1.21 -13.73
CA PRO A 100 1.83 0.60 -13.28
C PRO A 100 1.85 0.20 -11.81
N MET A 101 2.99 -0.23 -11.26
CA MET A 101 3.11 -0.60 -9.84
C MET A 101 3.01 0.60 -8.91
N LYS A 102 3.58 1.75 -9.29
CA LYS A 102 3.47 3.00 -8.52
C LYS A 102 2.06 3.59 -8.57
N ASN A 103 1.36 3.42 -9.70
CA ASN A 103 0.01 3.93 -9.90
C ASN A 103 -1.09 2.95 -9.47
N GLY A 104 -0.71 1.75 -9.01
CA GLY A 104 -1.66 0.73 -8.61
C GLY A 104 -2.46 1.14 -7.39
N LYS A 105 -3.73 0.77 -7.36
CA LYS A 105 -4.73 1.20 -6.37
C LYS A 105 -5.42 0.02 -5.71
N VAL A 106 -5.77 0.19 -4.44
CA VAL A 106 -6.67 -0.73 -3.74
C VAL A 106 -8.09 -0.37 -4.16
N ILE A 107 -8.82 -1.35 -4.73
CA ILE A 107 -10.20 -1.17 -5.21
C ILE A 107 -11.24 -1.82 -4.29
N SER A 108 -10.80 -2.68 -3.38
CA SER A 108 -11.62 -3.20 -2.29
C SER A 108 -10.72 -3.61 -1.13
N GLU A 109 -11.19 -3.38 0.08
CA GLU A 109 -10.52 -3.70 1.33
C GLU A 109 -11.53 -4.31 2.29
N LYS A 110 -11.18 -5.45 2.91
CA LYS A 110 -12.04 -6.17 3.85
C LYS A 110 -11.20 -6.77 4.98
N ARG A 111 -11.63 -6.57 6.23
CA ARG A 111 -11.04 -7.31 7.36
C ARG A 111 -11.55 -8.75 7.35
N VAL A 112 -10.61 -9.68 7.45
CA VAL A 112 -10.82 -11.13 7.54
C VAL A 112 -10.13 -11.65 8.81
N GLU A 113 -10.40 -12.89 9.20
CA GLU A 113 -9.83 -13.50 10.41
C GLU A 113 -8.30 -13.38 10.48
N ASN A 114 -7.62 -13.51 9.32
CA ASN A 114 -6.16 -13.52 9.19
C ASN A 114 -5.57 -12.17 8.73
N GLY A 115 -6.28 -11.05 8.89
CA GLY A 115 -5.77 -9.71 8.58
C GLY A 115 -6.68 -8.91 7.64
N ILE A 116 -6.07 -8.21 6.69
CA ILE A 116 -6.75 -7.38 5.70
C ILE A 116 -6.62 -8.05 4.33
N GLU A 117 -7.77 -8.41 3.75
CA GLU A 117 -7.93 -8.79 2.35
C GLU A 117 -8.05 -7.53 1.49
N ILE A 118 -7.24 -7.44 0.45
CA ILE A 118 -7.34 -6.35 -0.53
C ILE A 118 -7.44 -6.90 -1.94
N TYR A 119 -8.14 -6.14 -2.78
CA TYR A 119 -8.06 -6.24 -4.22
C TYR A 119 -7.22 -5.07 -4.73
N TYR A 120 -6.07 -5.38 -5.34
CA TYR A 120 -5.11 -4.40 -5.82
C TYR A 120 -5.06 -4.45 -7.34
N GLN A 121 -5.28 -3.29 -7.97
CA GLN A 121 -5.38 -3.14 -9.41
C GLN A 121 -4.23 -2.29 -9.95
N ILE A 122 -3.60 -2.76 -11.02
CA ILE A 122 -2.67 -1.96 -11.82
C ILE A 122 -3.28 -1.70 -13.19
N GLN A 123 -2.90 -0.57 -13.79
CA GLN A 123 -3.37 -0.16 -15.10
C GLN A 123 -2.23 0.47 -15.90
N ASP A 124 -2.10 0.09 -17.17
CA ASP A 124 -1.22 0.74 -18.13
C ASP A 124 -1.66 0.43 -19.56
N VAL A 125 -1.31 1.29 -20.51
CA VAL A 125 -1.65 1.06 -21.92
C VAL A 125 -0.87 -0.14 -22.45
N GLY A 126 -1.58 -1.12 -23.01
CA GLY A 126 -1.04 -2.37 -23.51
C GLY A 126 -0.45 -3.25 -22.41
N LEU A 127 -1.03 -3.20 -21.20
CA LEU A 127 -0.48 -3.91 -20.04
C LEU A 127 -0.43 -5.41 -20.28
N LYS A 128 -1.46 -6.00 -20.90
CA LYS A 128 -1.53 -7.43 -21.20
C LYS A 128 -0.46 -7.87 -22.16
N GLU A 129 -0.22 -7.11 -23.22
CA GLU A 129 0.82 -7.39 -24.21
C GLU A 129 2.23 -7.31 -23.57
N LYS A 130 2.45 -6.35 -22.66
CA LYS A 130 3.69 -6.29 -21.87
C LYS A 130 3.82 -7.52 -20.95
N PHE A 131 2.73 -7.93 -20.30
CA PHE A 131 2.70 -9.09 -19.40
C PHE A 131 3.06 -10.38 -20.13
N GLU A 132 2.48 -10.58 -21.32
CA GLU A 132 2.55 -11.80 -22.13
C GLU A 132 3.72 -11.81 -23.14
N LYS A 133 4.63 -10.85 -23.03
CA LYS A 133 5.76 -10.69 -23.95
C LYS A 133 6.56 -11.98 -24.15
N LYS A 134 6.76 -12.37 -25.41
CA LYS A 134 7.61 -13.50 -25.85
C LYS A 134 9.04 -13.00 -26.14
#